data_AF-A0A7X3T9B3-F1
#
_entry.id   AF-A0A7X3T9B3-F1
#
_cell.length_a   1.000
_cell.length_b   1.000
_cell.length_c   1.000
_cell.angle_alpha   90.00
_cell.angle_beta   90.00
_cell.angle_gamma   90.00
#
_symmetry.space_group_name_H-M   'P 1'
#
loop_
_entity.id
_entity.type
_entity.pdbx_description
1 polymer ?
#
loop_
_entity_poly.entity_id
_entity_poly.type
_entity_poly.pdbx_seq_one_letter_code
_entity_poly.pdbx_strand_id
1 'polypeptide(L)'
;MKVTDSDIRWLNSDFPNLYYEADSHKILGELDFCAVYDQESGKVTIANLVKETDFLIQDVFEIEICLGDIDGNGWPKVFEVGGKYLRIARKCEVSIIDLHIYPHNSACCLGLKYRDSQQLCIEDFLHELVIPFFYRLSYTDKFGIDRARKDLWGEYSHGLKGEIEHFLEIVDIMRQSPGRNDPCPCRSGKKYKRCHLSQVESLQNPLRRIERPHYL
;
A
#
# COMPACT_ATOMS: atom_id res chain seq x y z
N MET A 1 -0.59 -1.93 16.48
CA MET A 1 -0.56 -0.44 16.43
C MET A 1 -1.13 0.10 17.73
N LYS A 2 -0.53 1.15 18.34
CA LYS A 2 -1.08 1.75 19.56
C LYS A 2 -2.15 2.78 19.14
N VAL A 3 -3.33 2.69 19.77
CA VAL A 3 -4.44 3.62 19.56
C VAL A 3 -4.44 4.65 20.68
N THR A 4 -4.61 5.92 20.35
CA THR A 4 -4.75 7.02 21.30
C THR A 4 -6.15 7.64 21.21
N ASP A 5 -6.56 8.38 22.25
CA ASP A 5 -7.82 9.14 22.20
C ASP A 5 -7.86 10.16 21.06
N SER A 6 -6.68 10.65 20.63
CA SER A 6 -6.57 11.54 19.47
C SER A 6 -6.92 10.81 18.18
N ASP A 7 -6.44 9.59 18.02
CA ASP A 7 -6.75 8.76 16.86
C ASP A 7 -8.24 8.44 16.80
N ILE A 8 -8.87 8.11 17.95
CA ILE A 8 -10.31 7.81 18.01
C ILE A 8 -11.15 9.05 17.65
N ARG A 9 -10.79 10.23 18.17
CA ARG A 9 -11.49 11.48 17.84
C ARG A 9 -11.37 11.82 16.35
N TRP A 10 -10.18 11.64 15.78
CA TRP A 10 -9.95 11.85 14.36
C TRP A 10 -10.76 10.84 13.52
N LEU A 11 -10.70 9.55 13.87
CA LEU A 11 -11.45 8.49 13.16
C LEU A 11 -12.95 8.81 13.12
N ASN A 12 -13.55 9.15 14.27
CA ASN A 12 -14.98 9.47 14.35
C ASN A 12 -15.37 10.76 13.61
N SER A 13 -14.43 11.70 13.45
CA SER A 13 -14.65 12.98 12.76
C SER A 13 -14.58 12.81 11.24
N ASP A 14 -13.55 12.13 10.76
CA ASP A 14 -13.21 12.03 9.34
C ASP A 14 -13.87 10.81 8.68
N PHE A 15 -14.13 9.75 9.45
CA PHE A 15 -14.78 8.52 9.01
C PHE A 15 -15.91 8.13 9.98
N PRO A 16 -17.04 8.85 9.99
CA PRO A 16 -18.10 8.69 11.00
C PRO A 16 -18.78 7.32 10.99
N ASN A 17 -18.64 6.55 9.92
CA ASN A 17 -19.18 5.20 9.80
C ASN A 17 -18.15 4.11 10.21
N LEU A 18 -16.94 4.50 10.58
CA LEU A 18 -15.95 3.63 11.21
C LEU A 18 -15.98 3.85 12.73
N TYR A 19 -15.80 2.76 13.48
CA TYR A 19 -15.65 2.83 14.93
C TYR A 19 -14.53 1.90 15.40
N TYR A 20 -13.90 2.28 16.51
CA TYR A 20 -12.88 1.48 17.17
C TYR A 20 -13.50 0.64 18.30
N GLU A 21 -13.36 -0.67 18.23
CA GLU A 21 -13.78 -1.63 19.24
C GLU A 21 -12.58 -1.99 20.14
N ALA A 22 -12.60 -1.47 21.38
CA ALA A 22 -11.48 -1.57 22.30
C ALA A 22 -11.19 -3.01 22.78
N ASP A 23 -12.22 -3.82 22.98
CA ASP A 23 -12.09 -5.18 23.52
C ASP A 23 -11.38 -6.14 22.54
N SER A 24 -11.66 -5.97 21.24
CA SER A 24 -11.06 -6.79 20.17
C SER A 24 -9.86 -6.11 19.50
N HIS A 25 -9.59 -4.84 19.83
CA HIS A 25 -8.56 -4.02 19.23
C HIS A 25 -8.73 -3.89 17.70
N LYS A 26 -9.97 -3.61 17.27
CA LYS A 26 -10.36 -3.54 15.84
C LYS A 26 -10.96 -2.20 15.45
N ILE A 27 -10.85 -1.85 14.17
CA ILE A 27 -11.69 -0.82 13.53
C ILE A 27 -12.66 -1.52 12.59
N LEU A 28 -13.94 -1.16 12.67
CA LEU A 28 -15.03 -1.81 11.95
C LEU A 28 -15.95 -0.76 11.34
N GLY A 29 -16.62 -1.10 10.24
CA GLY A 29 -17.71 -0.31 9.66
C GLY A 29 -17.53 0.01 8.19
N GLU A 30 -18.19 1.07 7.73
CA GLU A 30 -18.13 1.51 6.34
C GLU A 30 -17.02 2.56 6.16
N LEU A 31 -16.04 2.23 5.32
CA LEU A 31 -15.06 3.17 4.82
C LEU A 31 -15.61 3.87 3.58
N ASP A 32 -16.12 5.08 3.76
CA ASP A 32 -16.44 6.02 2.68
C ASP A 32 -15.17 6.81 2.31
N PHE A 33 -14.87 6.90 1.02
CA PHE A 33 -13.81 7.77 0.54
C PHE A 33 -14.14 8.41 -0.81
N CYS A 34 -13.57 9.60 -1.02
CA CYS A 34 -13.47 10.27 -2.30
C CYS A 34 -12.00 10.47 -2.62
N ALA A 35 -11.52 9.84 -3.70
CA ALA A 35 -10.11 9.90 -4.06
C ALA A 35 -9.92 9.97 -5.58
N VAL A 36 -8.75 10.47 -5.98
CA VAL A 36 -8.36 10.62 -7.38
C VAL A 36 -6.96 10.06 -7.59
N TYR A 37 -6.75 9.39 -8.72
CA TYR A 37 -5.43 9.00 -9.16
C TYR A 37 -4.80 10.13 -9.97
N ASP A 38 -3.70 10.67 -9.47
CA ASP A 38 -2.86 11.62 -10.19
C ASP A 38 -1.82 10.85 -11.03
N GLN A 39 -2.00 10.90 -12.34
CA GLN A 39 -1.13 10.23 -13.30
C GLN A 39 0.28 10.83 -13.38
N GLU A 40 0.46 12.11 -13.02
CA GLU A 40 1.79 12.74 -13.04
C GLU A 40 2.63 12.28 -11.86
N SER A 41 2.05 12.28 -10.66
CA SER A 41 2.76 11.85 -9.44
C SER A 41 2.71 10.34 -9.20
N GLY A 42 1.81 9.61 -9.87
CA GLY A 42 1.57 8.20 -9.67
C GLY A 42 1.01 7.90 -8.26
N LYS A 43 0.18 8.80 -7.73
CA LYS A 43 -0.37 8.71 -6.37
C LYS A 43 -1.88 8.85 -6.36
N VAL A 44 -2.49 8.16 -5.41
CA VAL A 44 -3.88 8.39 -5.02
C VAL A 44 -3.90 9.53 -4.00
N THR A 45 -4.70 10.55 -4.26
CA THR A 45 -4.94 11.66 -3.34
C THR A 45 -6.39 11.61 -2.88
N ILE A 46 -6.58 11.63 -1.57
CA ILE A 46 -7.89 11.75 -0.93
C ILE A 46 -8.31 13.19 -1.05
N ALA A 47 -9.53 13.43 -1.52
CA ALA A 47 -9.96 14.79 -1.77
C ALA A 47 -11.44 15.00 -1.55
N ASN A 48 -11.73 16.00 -0.72
CA ASN A 48 -13.07 16.56 -0.56
C ASN A 48 -13.41 17.58 -1.67
N LEU A 49 -12.44 18.03 -2.48
CA LEU A 49 -12.56 19.23 -3.35
C LEU A 49 -11.78 19.16 -4.68
N VAL A 50 -11.53 17.99 -5.28
CA VAL A 50 -10.91 17.97 -6.62
C VAL A 50 -11.98 18.25 -7.68
N LYS A 51 -11.60 18.99 -8.73
CA LYS A 51 -12.40 19.11 -9.96
C LYS A 51 -12.72 17.71 -10.48
N GLU A 52 -13.93 17.48 -10.97
CA GLU A 52 -14.28 16.20 -11.59
C GLU A 52 -13.23 15.82 -12.65
N THR A 53 -12.61 14.66 -12.47
CA THR A 53 -11.72 14.03 -13.44
C THR A 53 -12.25 12.64 -13.72
N ASP A 54 -11.83 12.05 -14.85
CA ASP A 54 -12.20 10.67 -15.18
C ASP A 54 -11.76 9.68 -14.10
N PHE A 55 -10.68 10.00 -13.38
CA PHE A 55 -10.09 9.17 -12.31
C PHE A 55 -10.65 9.47 -10.92
N LEU A 56 -11.58 10.41 -10.77
CA LEU A 56 -12.29 10.61 -9.52
C LEU A 56 -13.16 9.37 -9.25
N ILE A 57 -13.01 8.81 -8.06
CA ILE A 57 -13.80 7.69 -7.55
C ILE A 57 -14.29 8.06 -6.16
N GLN A 58 -15.61 7.96 -6.01
CA GLN A 58 -16.29 7.97 -4.72
C GLN A 58 -16.82 6.57 -4.50
N ASP A 59 -16.48 5.98 -3.36
CA ASP A 59 -16.88 4.62 -3.09
C ASP A 59 -16.93 4.28 -1.61
N VAL A 60 -17.67 3.22 -1.31
CA VAL A 60 -17.86 2.70 0.05
C VAL A 60 -17.50 1.22 0.08
N PHE A 61 -16.83 0.81 1.15
CA PHE A 61 -16.54 -0.58 1.47
C PHE A 61 -16.84 -0.87 2.94
N GLU A 62 -17.40 -2.05 3.21
CA GLU A 62 -17.49 -2.56 4.57
C GLU A 62 -16.17 -3.24 4.92
N ILE A 63 -15.51 -2.79 5.98
CA ILE A 63 -14.14 -3.20 6.30
C ILE A 63 -13.98 -3.63 7.76
N GLU A 64 -12.96 -4.46 7.97
CA GLU A 64 -12.44 -4.80 9.30
C GLU A 64 -10.92 -4.60 9.31
N ILE A 65 -10.40 -3.92 10.33
CA ILE A 65 -8.97 -3.71 10.55
C ILE A 65 -8.58 -4.28 11.92
N CYS A 66 -7.73 -5.30 11.93
CA CYS A 66 -7.22 -5.93 13.15
C CYS A 66 -5.90 -5.29 13.57
N LEU A 67 -5.93 -4.28 14.44
CA LEU A 67 -4.75 -3.49 14.82
C LEU A 67 -3.70 -4.27 15.64
N GLY A 68 -4.10 -5.43 16.18
CA GLY A 68 -3.27 -6.32 17.00
C GLY A 68 -2.77 -7.57 16.26
N ASP A 69 -3.31 -7.82 15.06
CA ASP A 69 -2.93 -8.95 14.22
C ASP A 69 -2.19 -8.43 12.99
N ILE A 70 -0.92 -8.83 12.85
CA ILE A 70 -0.04 -8.34 11.80
C ILE A 70 0.06 -9.36 10.65
N ASP A 71 0.10 -8.85 9.42
CA ASP A 71 0.35 -9.66 8.23
C ASP A 71 1.84 -10.05 8.11
N GLY A 72 2.19 -10.81 7.08
CA GLY A 72 3.57 -11.22 6.81
C GLY A 72 4.52 -10.04 6.56
N ASN A 73 3.99 -8.86 6.25
CA ASN A 73 4.75 -7.62 6.07
C ASN A 73 4.83 -6.80 7.36
N GLY A 74 4.12 -7.16 8.43
CA GLY A 74 4.11 -6.39 9.68
C GLY A 74 3.15 -5.20 9.66
N TRP A 75 2.16 -5.19 8.78
CA TRP A 75 1.01 -4.28 8.80
C TRP A 75 -0.16 -4.89 9.56
N PRO A 76 -1.02 -4.11 10.22
CA PRO A 76 -2.33 -4.58 10.65
C PRO A 76 -3.08 -5.29 9.51
N LYS A 77 -3.70 -6.44 9.79
CA LYS A 77 -4.54 -7.11 8.79
C LYS A 77 -5.79 -6.28 8.52
N VAL A 78 -6.12 -6.15 7.25
CA VAL A 78 -7.31 -5.45 6.74
C VAL A 78 -8.12 -6.42 5.92
N PHE A 79 -9.44 -6.34 6.03
CA PHE A 79 -10.39 -7.18 5.30
C PHE A 79 -11.46 -6.31 4.65
N GLU A 80 -11.87 -6.69 3.45
CA GLU A 80 -13.13 -6.25 2.86
C GLU A 80 -14.19 -7.31 3.18
N VAL A 81 -15.19 -6.95 3.97
CA VAL A 81 -16.18 -7.89 4.48
C VAL A 81 -17.52 -7.82 3.74
N GLY A 82 -17.74 -6.78 2.93
CA GLY A 82 -18.95 -6.58 2.13
C GLY A 82 -19.04 -7.44 0.86
N GLY A 83 -18.00 -8.21 0.53
CA GLY A 83 -17.97 -9.14 -0.61
C GLY A 83 -17.84 -8.46 -1.99
N LYS A 84 -17.50 -7.17 -2.01
CA LYS A 84 -17.33 -6.39 -3.23
C LYS A 84 -16.15 -6.88 -4.07
N TYR A 85 -15.04 -7.29 -3.45
CA TYR A 85 -13.92 -7.85 -4.20
C TYR A 85 -14.28 -9.14 -4.96
N LEU A 86 -15.18 -9.97 -4.41
CA LEU A 86 -15.67 -11.17 -5.11
C LEU A 86 -16.50 -10.82 -6.34
N ARG A 87 -17.30 -9.74 -6.26
CA ARG A 87 -18.01 -9.21 -7.42
C ARG A 87 -17.04 -8.72 -8.49
N ILE A 88 -16.02 -7.96 -8.09
CA ILE A 88 -14.99 -7.44 -9.01
C ILE A 88 -14.24 -8.60 -9.67
N ALA A 89 -13.80 -9.59 -8.89
CA ALA A 89 -13.09 -10.76 -9.40
C ALA A 89 -13.91 -11.51 -10.47
N ARG A 90 -15.21 -11.73 -10.21
CA ARG A 90 -16.12 -12.35 -11.19
C ARG A 90 -16.31 -11.48 -12.44
N LYS A 91 -16.53 -10.18 -12.26
CA LYS A 91 -16.76 -9.24 -13.38
C LYS A 91 -15.55 -9.13 -14.30
N CYS A 92 -14.35 -9.14 -13.72
CA CYS A 92 -13.10 -9.04 -14.46
C CYS A 92 -12.52 -10.40 -14.88
N GLU A 93 -13.19 -11.51 -14.55
CA GLU A 93 -12.73 -12.88 -14.83
C GLU A 93 -11.32 -13.16 -14.29
N VAL A 94 -11.00 -12.64 -13.10
CA VAL A 94 -9.71 -12.82 -12.42
C VAL A 94 -9.86 -13.55 -11.10
N SER A 95 -8.74 -14.06 -10.60
CA SER A 95 -8.69 -14.64 -9.25
C SER A 95 -8.59 -13.54 -8.19
N ILE A 96 -9.02 -13.82 -6.96
CA ILE A 96 -8.95 -12.82 -5.88
C ILE A 96 -7.50 -12.45 -5.48
N ILE A 97 -6.54 -13.32 -5.78
CA ILE A 97 -5.12 -13.02 -5.56
C ILE A 97 -4.63 -11.94 -6.55
N ASP A 98 -5.21 -11.86 -7.75
CA ASP A 98 -4.94 -10.77 -8.71
C ASP A 98 -5.46 -9.41 -8.18
N LEU A 99 -6.45 -9.43 -7.28
CA LEU A 99 -6.96 -8.24 -6.58
C LEU A 99 -6.19 -7.96 -5.27
N HIS A 100 -5.06 -8.63 -5.05
CA HIS A 100 -4.26 -8.54 -3.84
C HIS A 100 -4.99 -8.92 -2.56
N ILE A 101 -5.80 -9.97 -2.65
CA ILE A 101 -6.48 -10.56 -1.50
C ILE A 101 -5.99 -12.00 -1.34
N TYR A 102 -5.53 -12.34 -0.14
CA TYR A 102 -4.98 -13.65 0.16
C TYR A 102 -6.07 -14.72 0.15
N PRO A 103 -6.00 -15.78 -0.69
CA PRO A 103 -7.09 -16.75 -0.80
C PRO A 103 -7.38 -17.58 0.45
N HIS A 104 -6.41 -17.70 1.36
CA HIS A 104 -6.51 -18.57 2.52
C HIS A 104 -7.20 -17.90 3.73
N ASN A 105 -7.22 -16.57 3.79
CA ASN A 105 -7.80 -15.82 4.91
C ASN A 105 -8.51 -14.53 4.50
N SER A 106 -8.57 -14.22 3.21
CA SER A 106 -9.18 -13.01 2.64
C SER A 106 -8.59 -11.68 3.12
N ALA A 107 -7.41 -11.68 3.73
CA ALA A 107 -6.74 -10.44 4.12
C ALA A 107 -6.23 -9.67 2.88
N CYS A 108 -6.33 -8.36 2.94
CA CYS A 108 -5.78 -7.43 1.95
C CYS A 108 -4.25 -7.40 2.05
N CYS A 109 -3.57 -7.56 0.91
CA CYS A 109 -2.13 -7.36 0.80
C CYS A 109 -1.85 -5.87 0.56
N LEU A 110 -1.50 -5.15 1.63
CA LEU A 110 -1.24 -3.70 1.61
C LEU A 110 0.18 -3.34 1.09
N GLY A 111 0.88 -4.31 0.50
CA GLY A 111 2.24 -4.15 0.00
C GLY A 111 3.33 -4.41 1.05
N LEU A 112 4.59 -4.23 0.63
CA LEU A 112 5.76 -4.51 1.45
C LEU A 112 6.01 -3.42 2.49
N LYS A 113 6.27 -3.81 3.73
CA LYS A 113 6.75 -2.89 4.76
C LYS A 113 8.26 -2.75 4.67
N TYR A 114 8.73 -1.53 4.45
CA TYR A 114 10.15 -1.24 4.57
C TYR A 114 10.55 -1.17 6.04
N ARG A 115 11.72 -1.74 6.39
CA ARG A 115 12.22 -1.83 7.77
C ARG A 115 12.37 -0.48 8.49
N ASP A 116 12.42 0.62 7.74
CA ASP A 116 12.49 2.00 8.25
C ASP A 116 11.14 2.73 8.24
N SER A 117 10.02 2.05 7.95
CA SER A 117 8.72 2.73 8.06
C SER A 117 8.47 3.10 9.51
N GLN A 118 8.35 4.41 9.74
CA GLN A 118 7.95 4.95 11.03
C GLN A 118 6.67 4.26 11.50
N GLN A 119 6.50 4.19 12.82
CA GLN A 119 5.28 3.66 13.41
C GLN A 119 4.12 4.57 12.99
N LEU A 120 3.40 4.20 11.92
CA LEU A 120 2.28 4.98 11.40
C LEU A 120 1.21 5.13 12.48
N CYS A 121 0.66 6.33 12.62
CA CYS A 121 -0.58 6.53 13.35
C CYS A 121 -1.75 5.98 12.53
N ILE A 122 -2.97 5.99 13.10
CA ILE A 122 -4.15 5.46 12.40
C ILE A 122 -4.45 6.29 11.15
N GLU A 123 -4.25 7.61 11.21
CA GLU A 123 -4.44 8.52 10.08
C GLU A 123 -3.54 8.16 8.91
N ASP A 124 -2.23 8.09 9.12
CA ASP A 124 -1.29 7.73 8.07
C ASP A 124 -1.57 6.31 7.54
N PHE A 125 -1.92 5.37 8.41
CA PHE A 125 -2.26 4.00 7.98
C PHE A 125 -3.47 3.98 7.03
N LEU A 126 -4.55 4.70 7.37
CA LEU A 126 -5.72 4.78 6.51
C LEU A 126 -5.42 5.52 5.20
N HIS A 127 -4.77 6.67 5.27
CA HIS A 127 -4.53 7.53 4.12
C HIS A 127 -3.46 6.99 3.16
N GLU A 128 -2.41 6.36 3.67
CA GLU A 128 -1.28 5.92 2.84
C GLU A 128 -1.39 4.47 2.37
N LEU A 129 -2.19 3.63 3.04
CA LEU A 129 -2.27 2.20 2.72
C LEU A 129 -3.70 1.73 2.45
N VAL A 130 -4.62 1.95 3.39
CA VAL A 130 -5.96 1.35 3.32
C VAL A 130 -6.80 1.95 2.19
N ILE A 131 -6.94 3.28 2.15
CA ILE A 131 -7.73 3.95 1.11
C ILE A 131 -7.11 3.75 -0.28
N PRO A 132 -5.78 3.89 -0.49
CA PRO A 132 -5.16 3.54 -1.77
C PRO A 132 -5.44 2.11 -2.24
N PHE A 133 -5.47 1.14 -1.32
CA PHE A 133 -5.84 -0.24 -1.65
C PHE A 133 -7.30 -0.35 -2.13
N PHE A 134 -8.25 0.23 -1.39
CA PHE A 134 -9.66 0.18 -1.77
C PHE A 134 -9.97 0.98 -3.03
N TYR A 135 -9.31 2.12 -3.22
CA TYR A 135 -9.36 2.88 -4.47
C TYR A 135 -8.95 2.02 -5.66
N ARG A 136 -7.89 1.20 -5.54
CA ARG A 136 -7.48 0.27 -6.61
C ARG A 136 -8.55 -0.77 -6.93
N LEU A 137 -9.27 -1.29 -5.93
CA LEU A 137 -10.41 -2.19 -6.17
C LEU A 137 -11.51 -1.49 -6.98
N SER A 138 -11.91 -0.28 -6.57
CA SER A 138 -12.90 0.52 -7.30
C SER A 138 -12.43 0.91 -8.70
N TYR A 139 -11.15 1.23 -8.86
CA TYR A 139 -10.53 1.52 -10.15
C TYR A 139 -10.59 0.30 -11.06
N THR A 140 -10.30 -0.89 -10.52
CA THR A 140 -10.41 -2.15 -11.25
C THR A 140 -11.86 -2.42 -11.66
N ASP A 141 -12.84 -2.18 -10.77
CA ASP A 141 -14.27 -2.29 -11.09
C ASP A 141 -14.67 -1.34 -12.24
N LYS A 142 -14.18 -0.09 -12.19
CA LYS A 142 -14.51 0.96 -13.16
C LYS A 142 -13.82 0.77 -14.52
N PHE A 143 -12.56 0.35 -14.54
CA PHE A 143 -11.70 0.41 -15.72
C PHE A 143 -11.16 -0.94 -16.19
N GLY A 144 -11.34 -2.01 -15.42
CA GLY A 144 -10.80 -3.33 -15.69
C GLY A 144 -9.37 -3.53 -15.18
N ILE A 145 -9.00 -4.80 -14.99
CA ILE A 145 -7.73 -5.21 -14.38
C ILE A 145 -6.50 -4.83 -15.23
N ASP A 146 -6.59 -4.92 -16.55
CA ASP A 146 -5.44 -4.62 -17.43
C ASP A 146 -5.06 -3.14 -17.35
N ARG A 147 -6.07 -2.27 -17.27
CA ARG A 147 -5.84 -0.85 -17.07
C ARG A 147 -5.35 -0.55 -15.67
N ALA A 148 -5.92 -1.20 -14.65
CA ALA A 148 -5.42 -1.06 -13.27
C ALA A 148 -3.94 -1.43 -13.16
N ARG A 149 -3.52 -2.57 -13.74
CA ARG A 149 -2.12 -3.04 -13.77
C ARG A 149 -1.17 -2.09 -14.48
N LYS A 150 -1.65 -1.42 -15.52
CA LYS A 150 -0.84 -0.49 -16.33
C LYS A 150 -0.75 0.88 -15.68
N ASP A 151 -1.88 1.38 -15.19
CA ASP A 151 -2.02 2.76 -14.74
C ASP A 151 -1.63 2.88 -13.26
N LEU A 152 -1.96 1.91 -12.40
CA LEU A 152 -1.73 1.96 -10.95
C LEU A 152 -0.55 1.07 -10.52
N TRP A 153 0.61 1.70 -10.34
CA TRP A 153 1.83 1.13 -9.74
C TRP A 153 2.42 -0.11 -10.45
N GLY A 154 3.75 -0.24 -10.44
CA GLY A 154 4.38 -1.51 -10.81
C GLY A 154 3.99 -2.55 -9.76
N GLU A 155 3.16 -3.53 -10.14
CA GLU A 155 2.72 -4.56 -9.20
C GLU A 155 3.86 -5.52 -8.90
N TYR A 156 4.30 -5.55 -7.65
CA TYR A 156 5.07 -6.67 -7.12
C TYR A 156 4.16 -7.87 -6.91
N SER A 157 4.68 -9.05 -7.21
CA SER A 157 4.07 -10.32 -6.87
C SER A 157 3.88 -10.49 -5.36
N HIS A 158 3.11 -11.50 -4.96
CA HIS A 158 2.85 -11.77 -3.54
C HIS A 158 3.98 -12.52 -2.84
N GLY A 159 4.15 -12.23 -1.54
CA GLY A 159 5.06 -12.95 -0.63
C GLY A 159 6.51 -12.92 -1.10
N LEU A 160 7.20 -14.06 -0.96
CA LEU A 160 8.63 -14.19 -1.31
C LEU A 160 8.94 -13.78 -2.75
N LYS A 161 8.01 -13.99 -3.69
CA LYS A 161 8.23 -13.60 -5.09
C LYS A 161 8.29 -12.07 -5.23
N GLY A 162 7.40 -11.35 -4.54
CA GLY A 162 7.42 -9.89 -4.48
C GLY A 162 8.67 -9.36 -3.79
N GLU A 163 9.10 -10.00 -2.70
CA GLU A 163 10.36 -9.66 -2.03
C GLU A 163 11.56 -9.81 -2.97
N ILE A 164 11.59 -10.89 -3.78
CA ILE A 164 12.66 -11.11 -4.77
C ILE A 164 12.60 -10.06 -5.88
N GLU A 165 11.42 -9.81 -6.46
CA GLU A 165 11.25 -8.79 -7.51
C GLU A 165 11.70 -7.42 -7.02
N HIS A 166 11.30 -7.06 -5.80
CA HIS A 166 11.71 -5.83 -5.16
C HIS A 166 13.23 -5.79 -4.92
N PHE A 167 13.81 -6.85 -4.37
CA PHE A 167 15.26 -6.95 -4.17
C PHE A 167 16.02 -6.80 -5.50
N LEU A 168 15.54 -7.41 -6.58
CA LEU A 168 16.11 -7.28 -7.91
C LEU A 168 16.02 -5.85 -8.44
N GLU A 169 14.91 -5.14 -8.21
CA GLU A 169 14.80 -3.70 -8.53
C GLU A 169 15.87 -2.88 -7.79
N ILE A 170 16.05 -3.10 -6.47
CA ILE A 170 17.07 -2.37 -5.71
C ILE A 170 18.48 -2.68 -6.21
N VAL A 171 18.77 -3.94 -6.53
CA VAL A 171 20.07 -4.34 -7.09
C VAL A 171 20.30 -3.67 -8.45
N ASP A 172 19.28 -3.56 -9.30
CA ASP A 172 19.41 -2.89 -10.58
C ASP A 172 19.64 -1.38 -10.42
N ILE A 173 18.87 -0.72 -9.56
CA ILE A 173 19.08 0.70 -9.22
C ILE A 173 20.49 0.94 -8.66
N MET A 174 20.98 0.04 -7.81
CA MET A 174 22.32 0.11 -7.25
C MET A 174 23.40 0.04 -8.35
N ARG A 175 23.23 -0.83 -9.35
CA ARG A 175 24.16 -0.95 -10.49
C ARG A 175 24.21 0.32 -11.34
N GLN A 176 23.07 1.00 -11.49
CA GLN A 176 23.00 2.25 -12.26
C GLN A 176 23.69 3.43 -11.58
N SER A 177 24.00 3.33 -10.27
CA SER A 177 24.73 4.36 -9.50
C SER A 177 24.22 5.80 -9.69
N PRO A 178 22.89 6.06 -9.57
CA PRO A 178 22.36 7.41 -9.75
C PRO A 178 22.88 8.38 -8.69
N GLY A 179 23.09 9.64 -9.09
CA GLY A 179 23.42 10.70 -8.17
C GLY A 179 22.26 11.00 -7.20
N ARG A 180 22.59 11.46 -6.00
CA ARG A 180 21.61 11.69 -4.91
C ARG A 180 20.41 12.57 -5.33
N ASN A 181 20.62 13.54 -6.21
CA ASN A 181 19.58 14.46 -6.68
C ASN A 181 18.97 14.08 -8.03
N ASP A 182 19.46 13.02 -8.67
CA ASP A 182 18.98 12.57 -9.97
C ASP A 182 17.59 11.93 -9.82
N PRO A 183 16.79 11.88 -10.91
CA PRO A 183 15.57 11.07 -10.93
C PRO A 183 15.88 9.61 -10.60
N CYS A 184 15.01 8.98 -9.81
CA CYS A 184 15.21 7.60 -9.42
C CYS A 184 14.96 6.64 -10.61
N PRO A 185 15.86 5.68 -10.88
CA PRO A 185 15.74 4.80 -12.05
C PRO A 185 14.48 3.91 -12.11
N CYS A 186 13.82 3.66 -10.98
CA CYS A 186 12.50 3.01 -10.87
C CYS A 186 11.36 3.73 -11.62
N ARG A 187 11.62 4.91 -12.21
CA ARG A 187 10.65 5.73 -12.95
C ARG A 187 9.50 6.28 -12.10
N SER A 188 9.64 6.30 -10.78
CA SER A 188 8.61 6.86 -9.87
C SER A 188 8.48 8.40 -9.93
N GLY A 189 9.24 9.10 -10.78
CA GLY A 189 9.33 10.57 -10.81
C GLY A 189 10.00 11.23 -9.60
N LYS A 190 10.38 10.48 -8.56
CA LYS A 190 11.00 11.02 -7.34
C LYS A 190 12.52 11.17 -7.52
N LYS A 191 13.13 12.11 -6.80
CA LYS A 191 14.60 12.17 -6.64
C LYS A 191 15.08 10.89 -5.93
N TYR A 192 16.22 10.34 -6.35
CA TYR A 192 16.80 9.11 -5.81
C TYR A 192 16.88 9.12 -4.28
N LYS A 193 17.33 10.23 -3.68
CA LYS A 193 17.37 10.42 -2.22
C LYS A 193 16.04 10.34 -1.47
N ARG A 194 14.91 10.48 -2.17
CA ARG A 194 13.53 10.42 -1.62
C ARG A 194 12.79 9.16 -2.08
N CYS A 195 13.50 8.23 -2.70
CA CYS A 195 12.93 7.00 -3.23
C CYS A 195 13.76 5.81 -2.73
N HIS A 196 14.74 5.36 -3.51
CA HIS A 196 15.45 4.10 -3.24
C HIS A 196 16.79 4.25 -2.51
N LEU A 197 17.27 5.48 -2.22
CA LEU A 197 18.60 5.67 -1.61
C LEU A 197 18.78 4.94 -0.27
N SER A 198 17.83 5.08 0.66
CA SER A 198 17.93 4.42 1.97
C SER A 198 17.94 2.89 1.86
N GLN A 199 17.19 2.35 0.90
CA GLN A 199 17.10 0.92 0.64
C GLN A 199 18.39 0.39 0.02
N VAL A 200 18.97 1.12 -0.95
CA VAL A 200 20.27 0.80 -1.54
C VAL A 200 21.38 0.87 -0.48
N GLU A 201 21.41 1.92 0.34
CA GLU A 201 22.40 2.07 1.43
C GLU A 201 22.31 0.92 2.44
N SER A 202 21.07 0.48 2.75
CA SER A 202 20.80 -0.66 3.63
C SER A 202 21.30 -1.99 3.06
N LEU A 203 21.33 -2.17 1.74
CA LEU A 203 21.88 -3.36 1.07
C LEU A 203 23.39 -3.30 0.82
N GLN A 204 23.95 -2.11 0.61
CA GLN A 204 25.41 -1.94 0.41
C GLN A 204 26.22 -2.24 1.68
N ASN A 205 25.68 -1.93 2.87
CA ASN A 205 26.39 -2.08 4.14
C ASN A 205 26.71 -3.56 4.50
N PRO A 206 25.76 -4.52 4.35
CA PRO A 206 26.05 -5.95 4.49
C PRO A 206 27.03 -6.48 3.43
N LEU A 207 26.86 -6.12 2.15
CA LEU A 207 27.70 -6.62 1.06
C LEU A 207 29.18 -6.22 1.22
N ARG A 208 29.44 -4.98 1.68
CA ARG A 208 30.80 -4.51 1.98
C ARG A 208 31.48 -5.26 3.15
N ARG A 209 30.71 -5.90 4.03
CA ARG A 209 31.27 -6.74 5.11
C ARG A 209 31.64 -8.14 4.63
N ILE A 210 30.93 -8.68 3.63
CA ILE A 210 31.22 -9.97 3.02
C ILE A 210 32.48 -9.89 2.14
N GLU A 211 32.70 -8.74 1.49
CA GLU A 211 33.87 -8.48 0.63
C GLU A 211 35.17 -8.13 1.39
N ARG A 212 35.14 -8.08 2.73
CA ARG A 212 36.37 -8.01 3.54
C ARG A 212 36.59 -9.37 4.20
N PRO A 213 37.36 -10.29 3.59
CA PRO A 213 37.92 -11.39 4.36
C PRO A 213 38.69 -10.77 5.51
N HIS A 214 38.37 -11.17 6.74
CA HIS A 214 39.24 -10.94 7.89
C HIS A 214 40.56 -11.66 7.59
N TYR A 215 41.50 -10.97 6.95
CA TYR A 215 42.89 -11.36 6.98
C TYR A 215 43.39 -11.01 8.39
N LEU A 216 43.55 -12.07 9.18
CA LEU A 216 44.38 -12.12 10.39
C LEU A 216 45.83 -11.79 10.04
#